data_AF-A0A3N5E597-F1
#
_entry.id   AF-A0A3N5E597-F1
#
_cell.length_a   1.000
_cell.length_b   1.000
_cell.length_c   1.000
_cell.angle_alpha   90.00
_cell.angle_beta   90.00
_cell.angle_gamma   90.00
#
_symmetry.space_group_name_H-M   'P 1'
#
loop_
_entity.id
_entity.type
_entity.pdbx_description
1 polymer ?
#
loop_
_entity_poly.entity_id
_entity_poly.type
_entity_poly.pdbx_seq_one_letter_code
_entity_poly.pdbx_strand_id
1 'polypeptide(L)'
;MGDTWTGEFIPVNPAVARGKTPDRPQDALEIWSNDNNVFQFIRVEDIAYDPDNPRVVYFADTGNSRLLEDAGTGRLWRAPSGTPGTLASNGRIYRLVLNEDDPRIVDEFSVVVEASAIGMRSPDNLDAGHNSLMVQEDASNALIWKWNYGANLSDWVAVARVDRDADDATSDAGESSGIIDASEWFGAGWWALDVQAHESHVILDPTTSDPATWYTWTTPPIPPGGPQYRKHLEAGQLLLMFVPGS
;
A
#
# COMPACT_ATOMS: atom_id res chain seq x y z
N MET A 1 12.64 -2.89 -21.47
CA MET A 1 11.60 -3.00 -20.43
C MET A 1 11.43 -4.47 -20.10
N GLY A 2 11.14 -4.71 -18.81
CA GLY A 2 11.66 -5.83 -18.01
C GLY A 2 11.16 -7.21 -18.38
N ASP A 3 11.95 -8.19 -17.96
CA ASP A 3 11.70 -9.60 -18.16
C ASP A 3 10.34 -10.00 -17.56
N THR A 4 9.58 -10.82 -18.28
CA THR A 4 8.45 -11.55 -17.70
C THR A 4 9.02 -12.65 -16.82
N TRP A 5 8.66 -12.63 -15.54
CA TRP A 5 9.05 -13.67 -14.59
C TRP A 5 7.88 -14.63 -14.35
N THR A 6 8.21 -15.79 -13.78
CA THR A 6 7.23 -16.77 -13.27
C THR A 6 7.56 -17.04 -11.80
N GLY A 7 6.62 -17.59 -11.05
CA GLY A 7 6.85 -17.87 -9.64
C GLY A 7 5.83 -18.80 -9.02
N GLU A 8 5.96 -19.01 -7.71
CA GLU A 8 5.01 -19.79 -6.92
C GLU A 8 4.88 -19.21 -5.50
N PHE A 9 3.72 -19.42 -4.90
CA PHE A 9 3.47 -19.16 -3.49
C PHE A 9 3.88 -20.40 -2.69
N ILE A 10 4.92 -20.25 -1.88
CA ILE A 10 5.34 -21.29 -0.94
C ILE A 10 4.66 -21.13 0.43
N PRO A 11 4.24 -22.23 1.08
CA PRO A 11 3.56 -22.15 2.36
C PRO A 11 4.51 -21.74 3.49
N VAL A 12 4.15 -20.69 4.22
CA VAL A 12 4.84 -20.31 5.45
C VAL A 12 4.65 -21.38 6.52
N ASN A 13 5.70 -21.70 7.28
CA ASN A 13 5.59 -22.61 8.43
C ASN A 13 4.48 -22.13 9.38
N PRO A 14 3.49 -22.97 9.76
CA PRO A 14 2.38 -22.54 10.60
C PRO A 14 2.77 -21.96 11.97
N ALA A 15 3.92 -22.34 12.52
CA ALA A 15 4.43 -21.74 13.76
C ALA A 15 4.92 -20.31 13.54
N VAL A 16 5.63 -20.05 12.43
CA VAL A 16 6.08 -18.71 12.01
C VAL A 16 4.86 -17.84 11.71
N ALA A 17 3.96 -18.31 10.84
CA ALA A 17 2.78 -17.56 10.41
C ALA A 17 1.83 -17.17 11.56
N ARG A 18 1.82 -17.95 12.65
CA ARG A 18 0.97 -17.70 13.82
C ARG A 18 1.71 -17.00 14.96
N GLY A 19 2.95 -16.57 14.75
CA GLY A 19 3.78 -15.93 15.78
C GLY A 19 4.02 -16.82 17.01
N LYS A 20 4.18 -18.14 16.80
CA LYS A 20 4.40 -19.15 17.85
C LYS A 20 5.88 -19.54 18.00
N THR A 21 6.78 -18.80 17.36
CA THR A 21 8.23 -18.93 17.49
C THR A 21 8.74 -18.18 18.72
N PRO A 22 10.00 -18.43 19.17
CA PRO A 22 10.65 -17.59 20.17
C PRO A 22 10.91 -16.15 19.69
N ASP A 23 11.14 -15.96 18.38
CA ASP A 23 11.36 -14.66 17.76
C ASP A 23 10.06 -13.86 17.65
N ARG A 24 10.17 -12.53 17.58
CA ARG A 24 9.02 -11.66 17.35
C ARG A 24 8.38 -11.99 15.99
N PRO A 25 7.06 -11.86 15.82
CA PRO A 25 6.39 -12.28 14.58
C PRO A 25 6.99 -11.69 13.29
N GLN A 26 7.34 -10.40 13.29
CA GLN A 26 8.00 -9.76 12.14
C GLN A 26 9.38 -10.38 11.86
N ASP A 27 10.20 -10.54 12.90
CA ASP A 27 11.55 -11.09 12.78
C ASP A 27 11.49 -12.55 12.29
N ALA A 28 10.55 -13.33 12.80
CA ALA A 28 10.34 -14.72 12.40
C ALA A 28 9.93 -14.85 10.92
N LEU A 29 9.06 -13.96 10.43
CA LEU A 29 8.66 -13.93 9.01
C LEU A 29 9.82 -13.50 8.10
N GLU A 30 10.59 -12.49 8.51
CA GLU A 30 11.77 -11.99 7.78
C GLU A 30 12.87 -13.06 7.70
N ILE A 31 13.15 -13.77 8.79
CA ILE A 31 14.12 -14.87 8.81
C ILE A 31 13.64 -15.98 7.89
N TRP A 32 12.38 -16.42 8.03
CA TRP A 32 11.84 -17.50 7.23
C TRP A 32 11.84 -17.16 5.73
N SER A 33 11.47 -15.94 5.34
CA SER A 33 11.42 -15.54 3.93
C SER A 33 12.83 -15.49 3.32
N ASN A 34 13.83 -15.02 4.07
CA ASN A 34 15.23 -14.99 3.63
C ASN A 34 15.82 -16.40 3.53
N ASP A 35 15.58 -17.28 4.51
CA ASP A 35 16.04 -18.68 4.50
C ASP A 35 15.45 -19.48 3.32
N ASN A 36 14.26 -19.11 2.85
CA ASN A 36 13.58 -19.75 1.71
C ASN A 36 13.78 -18.99 0.39
N ASN A 37 14.68 -18.00 0.37
CA ASN A 37 14.99 -17.19 -0.80
C ASN A 37 13.74 -16.58 -1.49
N VAL A 38 12.72 -16.18 -0.71
CA VAL A 38 11.50 -15.56 -1.22
C VAL A 38 11.84 -14.27 -1.98
N PHE A 39 11.11 -13.98 -3.07
CA PHE A 39 11.26 -12.74 -3.83
C PHE A 39 11.04 -11.53 -2.91
N GLN A 40 11.93 -10.54 -3.00
CA GLN A 40 11.92 -9.40 -2.10
C GLN A 40 11.21 -8.21 -2.73
N PHE A 41 10.07 -7.86 -2.15
CA PHE A 41 9.42 -6.57 -2.35
C PHE A 41 9.94 -5.55 -1.34
N ILE A 42 9.73 -4.25 -1.59
CA ILE A 42 10.15 -3.21 -0.66
C ILE A 42 9.10 -2.98 0.42
N ARG A 43 7.89 -2.61 0.01
CA ARG A 43 6.72 -2.39 0.87
C ARG A 43 5.47 -2.67 0.04
N VAL A 44 5.03 -3.92 0.03
CA VAL A 44 3.76 -4.28 -0.59
C VAL A 44 2.65 -3.61 0.19
N GLU A 45 1.82 -2.83 -0.50
CA GLU A 45 0.62 -2.20 0.06
C GLU A 45 -0.61 -2.87 -0.61
N ASP A 46 -1.52 -2.09 -1.18
CA ASP A 46 -2.83 -2.58 -1.60
C ASP A 46 -2.80 -3.43 -2.88
N ILE A 47 -3.86 -4.21 -3.08
CA ILE A 47 -3.99 -5.21 -4.14
C ILE A 47 -5.40 -5.22 -4.73
N ALA A 48 -5.51 -5.40 -6.05
CA ALA A 48 -6.79 -5.51 -6.75
C ALA A 48 -6.76 -6.59 -7.82
N TYR A 49 -7.89 -7.28 -7.97
CA TYR A 49 -8.13 -8.22 -9.05
C TYR A 49 -8.73 -7.49 -10.25
N ASP A 50 -8.29 -7.85 -11.45
CA ASP A 50 -8.96 -7.41 -12.67
C ASP A 50 -10.38 -8.01 -12.70
N PRO A 51 -11.44 -7.18 -12.78
CA PRO A 51 -12.83 -7.66 -12.75
C PRO A 51 -13.22 -8.46 -13.99
N ASP A 52 -12.52 -8.27 -15.11
CA ASP A 52 -12.76 -9.00 -16.37
C ASP A 52 -11.87 -10.24 -16.50
N ASN A 53 -10.83 -10.36 -15.68
CA ASN A 53 -9.98 -11.55 -15.60
C ASN A 53 -9.45 -11.78 -14.18
N PRO A 54 -10.13 -12.60 -13.34
CA PRO A 54 -9.74 -12.80 -11.94
C PRO A 54 -8.42 -13.54 -11.74
N ARG A 55 -7.73 -13.96 -12.81
CA ARG A 55 -6.35 -14.43 -12.74
C ARG A 55 -5.34 -13.29 -12.68
N VAL A 56 -5.72 -12.09 -13.12
CA VAL A 56 -4.85 -10.92 -13.16
C VAL A 56 -5.00 -10.15 -11.86
N VAL A 57 -3.86 -9.84 -11.24
CA VAL A 57 -3.80 -9.14 -9.96
C VAL A 57 -2.79 -8.02 -10.07
N TYR A 58 -3.18 -6.81 -9.65
CA TYR A 58 -2.33 -5.64 -9.56
C TYR A 58 -2.04 -5.36 -8.09
N PHE A 59 -0.83 -4.91 -7.78
CA PHE A 59 -0.51 -4.48 -6.41
C PHE A 59 0.54 -3.39 -6.41
N ALA A 60 0.48 -2.56 -5.38
CA ALA A 60 1.43 -1.50 -5.16
C ALA A 60 2.63 -2.01 -4.36
N ASP A 61 3.81 -1.55 -4.76
CA ASP A 61 4.97 -1.50 -3.90
C ASP A 61 5.35 -0.04 -3.73
N THR A 62 5.08 0.53 -2.56
CA THR A 62 5.24 1.97 -2.29
C THR A 62 6.70 2.41 -2.24
N GLY A 63 7.65 1.46 -2.21
CA GLY A 63 9.07 1.78 -2.20
C GLY A 63 9.55 2.39 -0.88
N ASN A 64 10.83 2.77 -0.81
CA ASN A 64 11.43 3.23 0.44
C ASN A 64 12.74 4.02 0.20
N SER A 65 12.86 5.19 0.81
CA SER A 65 14.01 6.09 0.68
C SER A 65 15.24 5.69 1.51
N ARG A 66 15.17 4.58 2.27
CA ARG A 66 16.18 4.13 3.23
C ARG A 66 16.63 2.70 2.99
N LEU A 67 16.62 2.24 1.75
CA LEU A 67 17.08 0.90 1.43
C LEU A 67 18.60 0.87 1.29
N LEU A 68 19.19 -0.15 1.88
CA LEU A 68 20.58 -0.54 1.69
C LEU A 68 20.63 -2.01 1.27
N GLU A 69 21.62 -2.35 0.46
CA GLU A 69 21.89 -3.73 0.05
C GLU A 69 22.90 -4.36 1.03
N ASP A 70 22.60 -5.56 1.50
CA ASP A 70 23.54 -6.36 2.28
C ASP A 70 24.62 -6.94 1.36
N ALA A 71 25.88 -6.61 1.64
CA ALA A 71 27.00 -6.98 0.77
C ALA A 71 27.30 -8.49 0.72
N GLY A 72 26.80 -9.28 1.68
CA GLY A 72 27.02 -10.73 1.74
C GLY A 72 25.94 -11.53 1.02
N THR A 73 24.71 -11.03 1.02
CA THR A 73 23.52 -11.75 0.54
C THR A 73 22.87 -11.10 -0.68
N GLY A 74 23.17 -9.83 -0.97
CA GLY A 74 22.48 -9.01 -1.98
C GLY A 74 21.04 -8.64 -1.60
N ARG A 75 20.61 -8.99 -0.38
CA ARG A 75 19.25 -8.70 0.12
C ARG A 75 19.16 -7.24 0.54
N LEU A 76 18.05 -6.60 0.23
CA LEU A 76 17.75 -5.24 0.66
C LEU A 76 17.27 -5.24 2.11
N TRP A 77 17.59 -4.19 2.86
CA TRP A 77 17.07 -3.97 4.20
C TRP A 77 16.84 -2.48 4.44
N ARG A 78 15.92 -2.18 5.36
CA ARG A 78 15.58 -0.81 5.71
C ARG A 78 16.53 -0.26 6.77
N ALA A 79 17.29 0.77 6.39
CA ALA A 79 18.22 1.45 7.28
C ALA A 79 17.52 2.26 8.39
N PRO A 80 18.23 2.57 9.49
CA PRO A 80 17.72 3.44 10.55
C PRO A 80 17.32 4.83 10.01
N SER A 81 16.42 5.49 10.73
CA SER A 81 16.02 6.87 10.41
C SER A 81 17.21 7.80 10.28
N GLY A 82 17.18 8.68 9.28
CA GLY A 82 18.27 9.61 8.96
C GLY A 82 19.39 9.04 8.07
N THR A 83 19.34 7.75 7.71
CA THR A 83 20.29 7.17 6.76
C THR A 83 19.82 7.45 5.32
N PRO A 84 20.60 8.13 4.46
CA PRO A 84 20.26 8.25 3.05
C PRO A 84 20.33 6.88 2.38
N GLY A 85 19.21 6.37 1.84
CA GLY A 85 19.16 5.11 1.09
C GLY A 85 19.30 5.30 -0.42
N THR A 86 19.25 4.19 -1.15
CA THR A 86 19.38 4.13 -2.63
C THR A 86 18.05 4.20 -3.39
N LEU A 87 18.16 4.35 -4.72
CA LEU A 87 17.21 4.78 -5.77
C LEU A 87 15.83 4.07 -5.93
N ALA A 88 15.43 3.15 -5.06
CA ALA A 88 14.09 2.54 -5.12
C ALA A 88 13.05 3.33 -4.27
N SER A 89 13.17 4.66 -4.29
CA SER A 89 12.44 5.55 -3.38
C SER A 89 10.98 5.77 -3.73
N ASN A 90 10.61 5.60 -5.01
CA ASN A 90 9.29 6.02 -5.48
C ASN A 90 8.29 4.87 -5.63
N GLY A 91 8.73 3.61 -5.56
CA GLY A 91 7.85 2.46 -5.70
C GLY A 91 7.55 2.04 -7.14
N ARG A 92 6.67 1.06 -7.28
CA ARG A 92 6.26 0.38 -8.52
C ARG A 92 4.81 -0.08 -8.43
N ILE A 93 4.19 -0.26 -9.59
CA ILE A 93 2.99 -1.09 -9.72
C ILE A 93 3.39 -2.39 -10.40
N TYR A 94 2.98 -3.50 -9.80
CA TYR A 94 3.20 -4.83 -10.33
C TYR A 94 1.91 -5.45 -10.86
N ARG A 95 2.08 -6.44 -11.74
CA ARG A 95 1.03 -7.31 -12.25
C ARG A 95 1.44 -8.77 -12.10
N LEU A 96 0.52 -9.58 -11.62
CA LEU A 96 0.58 -11.04 -11.57
C LEU A 96 -0.50 -11.62 -12.47
N VAL A 97 -0.20 -12.72 -13.14
CA VAL A 97 -1.17 -13.62 -13.75
C VAL A 97 -1.05 -14.96 -13.03
N LEU A 98 -2.04 -15.28 -12.22
CA LEU A 98 -2.15 -16.55 -11.52
C LEU A 98 -2.45 -17.66 -12.53
N ASN A 99 -1.98 -18.87 -12.28
CA ASN A 99 -2.32 -20.03 -13.08
C ASN A 99 -3.82 -20.35 -12.98
N GLU A 100 -4.40 -20.85 -14.07
CA GLU A 100 -5.84 -21.13 -14.18
C GLU A 100 -6.30 -22.28 -13.28
N ASP A 101 -5.46 -23.29 -13.11
CA ASP A 101 -5.81 -24.52 -12.38
C ASP A 101 -5.30 -24.51 -10.92
N ASP A 102 -4.21 -23.78 -10.64
CA ASP A 102 -3.64 -23.64 -9.29
C ASP A 102 -3.19 -22.19 -9.02
N PRO A 103 -3.97 -21.37 -8.29
CA PRO A 103 -3.64 -19.97 -8.05
C PRO A 103 -2.39 -19.76 -7.17
N ARG A 104 -1.74 -20.84 -6.72
CA ARG A 104 -0.42 -20.77 -6.08
C ARG A 104 0.73 -20.71 -7.08
N ILE A 105 0.47 -20.93 -8.37
CA ILE A 105 1.46 -20.79 -9.44
C ILE A 105 1.21 -19.45 -10.13
N VAL A 106 2.30 -18.73 -10.43
CA VAL A 106 2.28 -17.45 -11.14
C VAL A 106 2.82 -17.69 -12.55
N ASP A 107 1.94 -17.64 -13.53
CA ASP A 107 2.25 -17.82 -14.95
C ASP A 107 3.01 -16.59 -15.52
N GLU A 108 2.72 -15.39 -15.01
CA GLU A 108 3.41 -14.16 -15.40
C GLU A 108 3.49 -13.18 -14.22
N PHE A 109 4.66 -12.58 -14.03
CA PHE A 109 4.92 -11.51 -13.09
C PHE A 109 5.72 -10.41 -13.80
N SER A 110 5.25 -9.17 -13.71
CA SER A 110 5.86 -8.03 -14.38
C SER A 110 5.65 -6.72 -13.65
N VAL A 111 6.53 -5.75 -13.93
CA VAL A 111 6.35 -4.35 -13.52
C VAL A 111 5.47 -3.65 -14.56
N VAL A 112 4.32 -3.14 -14.13
CA VAL A 112 3.46 -2.29 -14.97
C VAL A 112 4.11 -0.92 -15.13
N VAL A 113 4.57 -0.31 -14.04
CA VAL A 113 5.27 0.96 -14.10
C VAL A 113 6.27 1.11 -12.95
N GLU A 114 7.44 1.66 -13.28
CA GLU A 114 8.35 2.25 -12.30
C GLU A 114 7.81 3.65 -11.97
N ALA A 115 7.41 3.90 -10.72
CA ALA A 115 6.71 5.15 -10.38
C ALA A 115 7.53 6.40 -10.73
N SER A 116 8.85 6.34 -10.57
CA SER A 116 9.77 7.42 -10.94
C SER A 116 9.77 7.76 -12.44
N ALA A 117 9.40 6.83 -13.32
CA ALA A 117 9.36 7.05 -14.77
C ALA A 117 8.21 7.97 -15.21
N ILE A 118 7.14 8.04 -14.40
CA ILE A 118 5.96 8.87 -14.65
C ILE A 118 5.81 10.02 -13.63
N GLY A 119 6.76 10.13 -12.69
CA GLY A 119 6.70 11.13 -11.61
C GLY A 119 5.75 10.78 -10.46
N MET A 120 5.25 9.53 -10.42
CA MET A 120 4.51 8.99 -9.30
C MET A 120 5.45 8.76 -8.10
N ARG A 121 4.92 8.92 -6.89
CA ARG A 121 5.64 8.74 -5.63
C ARG A 121 4.82 7.88 -4.68
N SER A 122 5.42 6.81 -4.19
CA SER A 122 4.84 5.99 -3.13
C SER A 122 3.43 5.48 -3.46
N PRO A 123 3.22 4.74 -4.57
CA PRO A 123 1.92 4.15 -4.85
C PRO A 123 1.49 3.28 -3.67
N ASP A 124 0.26 3.42 -3.22
CA ASP A 124 -0.23 2.76 -2.01
C ASP A 124 -1.54 2.01 -2.29
N ASN A 125 -2.67 2.73 -2.29
CA ASN A 125 -3.96 2.15 -2.64
C ASN A 125 -4.18 2.07 -4.14
N LEU A 126 -4.86 1.01 -4.58
CA LEU A 126 -5.28 0.86 -5.96
C LEU A 126 -6.54 0.02 -6.07
N ASP A 127 -7.28 0.24 -7.16
CA ASP A 127 -8.33 -0.68 -7.58
C ASP A 127 -8.46 -0.74 -9.10
N ALA A 128 -8.95 -1.88 -9.58
CA ALA A 128 -9.08 -2.22 -10.99
C ALA A 128 -10.55 -2.16 -11.40
N GLY A 129 -10.86 -1.23 -12.32
CA GLY A 129 -12.16 -1.15 -12.98
C GLY A 129 -12.11 -1.92 -14.29
N HIS A 130 -13.20 -1.88 -15.06
CA HIS A 130 -13.26 -2.58 -16.36
C HIS A 130 -12.37 -1.99 -17.46
N ASN A 131 -12.05 -0.68 -17.41
CA ASN A 131 -11.25 -0.04 -18.46
C ASN A 131 -9.91 0.49 -17.98
N SER A 132 -9.71 0.60 -16.67
CA SER A 132 -8.53 1.25 -16.12
C SER A 132 -8.16 0.78 -14.72
N LEU A 133 -6.88 0.94 -14.42
CA LEU A 133 -6.32 0.85 -13.08
C LEU A 133 -6.22 2.25 -12.48
N MET A 134 -6.70 2.41 -11.26
CA MET A 134 -6.58 3.63 -10.48
C MET A 134 -5.61 3.43 -9.33
N VAL A 135 -4.73 4.40 -9.07
CA VAL A 135 -3.69 4.33 -8.04
C VAL A 135 -3.61 5.64 -7.26
N GLN A 136 -3.57 5.55 -5.93
CA GLN A 136 -3.35 6.66 -5.01
C GLN A 136 -1.90 6.66 -4.49
N GLU A 137 -1.37 7.85 -4.20
CA GLU A 137 -0.04 8.03 -3.59
C GLU A 137 -0.11 8.18 -2.05
N ASP A 138 0.77 7.48 -1.33
CA ASP A 138 1.17 7.78 0.07
C ASP A 138 2.30 8.84 0.05
N ALA A 139 1.91 10.07 -0.27
CA ALA A 139 2.84 11.18 -0.33
C ALA A 139 2.18 12.53 -0.03
N SER A 140 2.98 13.50 0.45
CA SER A 140 2.55 14.90 0.53
C SER A 140 2.11 15.41 -0.85
N ASN A 141 0.93 16.05 -0.95
CA ASN A 141 0.30 16.45 -2.22
C ASN A 141 -0.05 15.26 -3.12
N ALA A 142 -0.53 14.17 -2.52
CA ALA A 142 -0.90 12.92 -3.17
C ALA A 142 -1.72 13.14 -4.45
N LEU A 143 -1.34 12.41 -5.48
CA LEU A 143 -2.05 12.35 -6.75
C LEU A 143 -2.86 11.04 -6.83
N ILE A 144 -3.97 11.13 -7.57
CA ILE A 144 -4.69 9.94 -8.03
C ILE A 144 -4.39 9.77 -9.51
N TRP A 145 -3.87 8.61 -9.86
CA TRP A 145 -3.43 8.27 -11.19
C TRP A 145 -4.40 7.29 -11.86
N LYS A 146 -4.57 7.44 -13.17
CA LYS A 146 -5.29 6.51 -14.03
C LYS A 146 -4.36 5.94 -15.10
N TRP A 147 -4.49 4.64 -15.35
CA TRP A 147 -3.93 3.98 -16.52
C TRP A 147 -4.99 3.13 -17.21
N ASN A 148 -5.25 3.41 -18.49
CA ASN A 148 -6.21 2.62 -19.26
C ASN A 148 -5.56 1.33 -19.76
N TYR A 149 -6.30 0.22 -19.72
CA TYR A 149 -5.79 -1.04 -20.24
C TYR A 149 -5.47 -0.97 -21.74
N GLY A 150 -4.36 -1.58 -22.14
CA GLY A 150 -3.87 -1.56 -23.51
C GLY A 150 -3.20 -0.25 -23.95
N ALA A 151 -3.16 0.78 -23.11
CA ALA A 151 -2.35 1.97 -23.35
C ALA A 151 -0.85 1.67 -23.16
N ASN A 152 0.03 2.58 -23.63
CA ASN A 152 1.45 2.42 -23.33
C ASN A 152 1.69 2.57 -21.83
N LEU A 153 2.72 1.91 -21.30
CA LEU A 153 3.07 1.99 -19.88
C LEU A 153 3.52 3.39 -19.44
N SER A 154 3.76 4.31 -20.39
CA SER A 154 4.03 5.73 -20.14
C SER A 154 2.77 6.60 -20.04
N ASP A 155 1.59 6.07 -20.40
CA ASP A 155 0.38 6.87 -20.62
C ASP A 155 -0.48 7.00 -19.35
N TRP A 156 0.18 7.06 -18.20
CA TRP A 156 -0.46 7.33 -16.92
C TRP A 156 -0.85 8.81 -16.82
N VAL A 157 -2.03 9.09 -16.29
CA VAL A 157 -2.55 10.46 -16.14
C VAL A 157 -2.98 10.69 -14.71
N ALA A 158 -2.48 11.76 -14.09
CA ALA A 158 -3.02 12.23 -12.82
C ALA A 158 -4.40 12.87 -13.06
N VAL A 159 -5.44 12.34 -12.41
CA VAL A 159 -6.84 12.77 -12.59
C VAL A 159 -7.37 13.58 -11.42
N ALA A 160 -6.73 13.47 -10.25
CA ALA A 160 -7.04 14.26 -9.08
C ALA A 160 -5.79 14.47 -8.21
N ARG A 161 -5.88 15.41 -7.28
CA ARG A 161 -4.89 15.71 -6.26
C ARG A 161 -5.62 15.95 -4.95
N VAL A 162 -5.07 15.47 -3.84
CA VAL A 162 -5.54 15.92 -2.51
C VAL A 162 -5.17 17.38 -2.33
N ASP A 163 -6.18 18.23 -2.17
CA ASP A 163 -5.99 19.65 -1.94
C ASP A 163 -5.46 19.88 -0.52
N ARG A 164 -4.49 20.78 -0.39
CA ARG A 164 -4.05 21.26 0.93
C ARG A 164 -4.87 22.50 1.22
N ASP A 165 -5.61 22.54 2.33
CA ASP A 165 -6.23 23.80 2.72
C ASP A 165 -5.13 24.84 2.96
N ALA A 166 -5.19 25.96 2.23
CA ALA A 166 -4.11 26.95 2.17
C ALA A 166 -3.98 27.76 3.48
N ASP A 167 -5.00 27.70 4.34
CA ASP A 167 -5.07 28.40 5.62
C ASP A 167 -4.45 27.61 6.79
N ASP A 168 -4.06 26.35 6.60
CA ASP A 168 -3.35 25.59 7.62
C ASP A 168 -1.83 25.60 7.38
N ALA A 169 -1.14 26.39 8.20
CA ALA A 169 0.31 26.43 8.24
C ALA A 169 0.93 25.18 8.89
N THR A 170 0.10 24.23 9.34
CA THR A 170 0.55 22.92 9.82
C THR A 170 0.54 21.91 8.67
N SER A 171 1.57 21.06 8.63
CA SER A 171 2.05 20.37 7.43
C SER A 171 1.20 19.20 6.91
N ASP A 172 0.08 18.90 7.55
CA ASP A 172 -0.69 17.67 7.34
C ASP A 172 -1.85 17.89 6.37
N ALA A 173 -1.52 18.15 5.11
CA ALA A 173 -2.51 17.82 4.10
C ALA A 173 -2.70 16.31 4.12
N GLY A 174 -3.95 15.89 4.30
CA GLY A 174 -4.31 14.48 4.29
C GLY A 174 -3.76 13.72 3.08
N GLU A 175 -3.76 12.41 3.19
CA GLU A 175 -3.47 11.50 2.10
C GLU A 175 -4.76 11.02 1.45
N SER A 176 -4.69 10.66 0.17
CA SER A 176 -5.78 9.93 -0.47
C SER A 176 -5.61 8.47 -0.10
N SER A 177 -6.65 7.85 0.42
CA SER A 177 -6.61 6.44 0.81
C SER A 177 -7.87 5.74 0.30
N GLY A 178 -7.83 4.40 0.30
CA GLY A 178 -8.90 3.49 -0.12
C GLY A 178 -9.68 3.92 -1.36
N ILE A 179 -9.40 3.33 -2.52
CA ILE A 179 -10.17 3.57 -3.76
C ILE A 179 -10.85 2.28 -4.21
N ILE A 180 -12.11 2.38 -4.64
CA ILE A 180 -12.85 1.26 -5.23
C ILE A 180 -13.62 1.68 -6.48
N ASP A 181 -13.71 0.80 -7.48
CA ASP A 181 -14.62 0.98 -8.60
C ASP A 181 -16.07 0.95 -8.07
N ALA A 182 -16.81 2.01 -8.36
CA ALA A 182 -18.19 2.17 -7.97
C ALA A 182 -19.14 2.08 -9.17
N SER A 183 -18.65 1.60 -10.31
CA SER A 183 -19.37 1.55 -11.57
C SER A 183 -20.66 0.74 -11.53
N GLU A 184 -20.70 -0.32 -10.72
CA GLU A 184 -21.90 -1.16 -10.52
C GLU A 184 -23.09 -0.33 -9.99
N TRP A 185 -22.83 0.65 -9.12
CA TRP A 185 -23.89 1.41 -8.44
C TRP A 185 -24.21 2.75 -9.10
N PHE A 186 -23.20 3.44 -9.63
CA PHE A 186 -23.35 4.81 -10.13
C PHE A 186 -23.14 4.94 -11.65
N GLY A 187 -22.75 3.85 -12.32
CA GLY A 187 -22.46 3.79 -13.75
C GLY A 187 -20.97 3.92 -14.06
N ALA A 188 -20.59 3.59 -15.29
CA ALA A 188 -19.19 3.60 -15.73
C ALA A 188 -18.47 4.91 -15.42
N GLY A 189 -17.28 4.80 -14.85
CA GLY A 189 -16.40 5.93 -14.52
C GLY A 189 -16.57 6.52 -13.11
N TRP A 190 -17.43 5.95 -12.26
CA TRP A 190 -17.55 6.37 -10.86
C TRP A 190 -16.65 5.55 -9.96
N TRP A 191 -15.93 6.24 -9.08
CA TRP A 191 -15.04 5.67 -8.07
C TRP A 191 -15.42 6.21 -6.70
N ALA A 192 -15.43 5.34 -5.70
CA ALA A 192 -15.51 5.78 -4.30
C ALA A 192 -14.10 5.78 -3.73
N LEU A 193 -13.75 6.83 -3.00
CA LEU A 193 -12.47 6.91 -2.34
C LEU A 193 -12.52 7.69 -1.04
N ASP A 194 -11.50 7.55 -0.20
CA ASP A 194 -11.35 8.39 0.98
C ASP A 194 -10.16 9.37 0.90
N VAL A 195 -10.28 10.43 1.70
CA VAL A 195 -9.18 11.32 2.05
C VAL A 195 -9.00 11.21 3.54
N GLN A 196 -7.83 10.77 3.97
CA GLN A 196 -7.43 10.51 5.33
C GLN A 196 -6.56 11.66 5.82
N ALA A 197 -7.01 12.40 6.83
CA ALA A 197 -6.24 13.50 7.41
C ALA A 197 -5.46 13.01 8.62
N HIS A 198 -4.12 13.09 8.57
CA HIS A 198 -3.18 12.70 9.63
C HIS A 198 -3.30 13.48 10.95
N GLU A 199 -4.34 14.30 11.10
CA GLU A 199 -4.67 14.97 12.36
C GLU A 199 -5.20 13.96 13.38
N SER A 200 -4.35 13.66 14.35
CA SER A 200 -4.75 12.94 15.56
C SER A 200 -5.64 13.83 16.45
N HIS A 201 -6.95 13.67 16.35
CA HIS A 201 -7.83 14.20 17.39
C HIS A 201 -7.80 13.28 18.60
N VAL A 202 -7.28 13.83 19.71
CA VAL A 202 -7.39 13.18 21.01
C VAL A 202 -8.86 13.20 21.43
N ILE A 203 -9.46 12.04 21.62
CA ILE A 203 -10.81 11.94 22.20
C ILE A 203 -10.73 12.46 23.64
N LEU A 204 -11.26 13.66 23.88
CA LEU A 204 -11.44 14.18 25.23
C LEU A 204 -12.51 13.33 25.94
N ASP A 205 -12.24 12.91 27.17
CA ASP A 205 -13.27 12.36 28.02
C ASP A 205 -14.34 13.46 28.25
N PRO A 206 -15.62 13.20 27.90
CA PRO A 206 -16.68 14.20 27.95
C PRO A 206 -16.98 14.69 29.38
N THR A 207 -16.44 14.03 30.42
CA THR A 207 -16.63 14.39 31.82
C THR A 207 -15.43 15.13 32.44
N THR A 208 -14.23 14.96 31.90
CA THR A 208 -13.00 15.53 32.49
C THR A 208 -12.32 16.56 31.59
N SER A 209 -12.66 16.62 30.28
CA SER A 209 -11.97 17.47 29.29
C SER A 209 -10.44 17.28 29.27
N ASP A 210 -9.97 16.13 29.75
CA ASP A 210 -8.54 15.77 29.81
C ASP A 210 -8.15 15.01 28.53
N PRO A 211 -7.16 15.51 27.76
CA PRO A 211 -6.62 14.81 26.58
C PRO A 211 -5.80 13.54 26.91
N ALA A 212 -5.73 13.09 28.16
CA ALA A 212 -4.83 12.02 28.57
C ALA A 212 -5.50 10.69 28.94
N THR A 213 -6.68 10.33 28.43
CA THR A 213 -7.28 9.03 28.76
C THR A 213 -6.55 7.88 28.04
N TRP A 214 -5.50 7.38 28.66
CA TRP A 214 -4.91 6.09 28.31
C TRP A 214 -5.92 4.98 28.62
N TYR A 215 -6.29 4.22 27.59
CA TYR A 215 -7.09 3.00 27.73
C TYR A 215 -6.18 1.85 28.14
N THR A 216 -6.72 0.91 28.93
CA THR A 216 -6.01 -0.31 29.32
C THR A 216 -6.56 -1.48 28.52
N TRP A 217 -5.68 -2.14 27.78
CA TRP A 217 -5.91 -3.40 27.10
C TRP A 217 -6.06 -4.50 28.15
N THR A 218 -7.27 -5.04 28.30
CA THR A 218 -7.61 -6.00 29.37
C THR A 218 -7.57 -7.46 28.94
N THR A 219 -7.41 -7.74 27.64
CA THR A 219 -7.44 -9.09 27.07
C THR A 219 -6.10 -9.49 26.46
N PRO A 220 -5.52 -10.66 26.78
CA PRO A 220 -4.31 -11.15 26.12
C PRO A 220 -4.51 -11.34 24.60
N PRO A 221 -3.46 -11.15 23.77
CA PRO A 221 -2.10 -10.77 24.16
C PRO A 221 -1.98 -9.27 24.46
N ILE A 222 -1.12 -8.92 25.43
CA ILE A 222 -0.75 -7.52 25.69
C ILE A 222 0.17 -7.05 24.55
N PRO A 223 -0.12 -5.91 23.89
CA PRO A 223 0.70 -5.42 22.79
C PRO A 223 2.16 -5.15 23.19
N PRO A 224 3.11 -5.25 22.23
CA PRO A 224 4.47 -4.74 22.41
C PRO A 224 4.41 -3.23 22.66
N GLY A 225 4.67 -2.80 23.89
CA GLY A 225 4.47 -1.41 24.35
C GLY A 225 3.71 -1.29 25.67
N GLY A 226 3.13 -2.40 26.14
CA GLY A 226 2.40 -2.46 27.41
C GLY A 226 0.88 -2.42 27.21
N PRO A 227 0.11 -2.47 28.31
CA PRO A 227 -1.35 -2.55 28.21
C PRO A 227 -1.97 -1.18 27.92
N GLN A 228 -1.21 -0.08 27.90
CA GLN A 228 -1.77 1.24 27.71
C GLN A 228 -1.77 1.64 26.24
N TYR A 229 -2.91 2.12 25.75
CA TYR A 229 -3.06 2.67 24.39
C TYR A 229 -3.91 3.94 24.42
N ARG A 230 -3.84 4.74 23.36
CA ARG A 230 -4.70 5.92 23.18
C ARG A 230 -5.62 5.67 21.98
N LYS A 231 -6.82 6.24 22.03
CA LYS A 231 -7.67 6.34 20.84
C LYS A 231 -7.33 7.63 20.14
N HIS A 232 -7.02 7.51 18.86
CA HIS A 232 -6.90 8.61 17.94
C HIS A 232 -8.12 8.54 17.04
N LEU A 233 -8.81 9.66 16.84
CA LEU A 233 -9.70 9.81 15.70
C LEU A 233 -8.90 10.48 14.61
N GLU A 234 -8.97 9.88 13.44
CA GLU A 234 -8.46 10.47 12.22
C GLU A 234 -9.63 11.15 11.51
N ALA A 235 -9.46 12.40 11.12
CA ALA A 235 -10.45 13.06 10.28
C ALA A 235 -10.36 12.46 8.87
N GLY A 236 -11.49 12.37 8.18
CA GLY A 236 -11.48 11.91 6.80
C GLY A 236 -12.82 12.11 6.11
N GLN A 237 -12.79 12.03 4.79
CA GLN A 237 -13.97 12.22 3.96
C GLN A 237 -14.05 11.12 2.91
N LEU A 238 -15.19 10.43 2.86
CA LEU A 238 -15.57 9.58 1.73
C LEU A 238 -16.08 10.46 0.59
N LEU A 239 -15.52 10.27 -0.60
CA LEU A 239 -15.81 11.01 -1.81
C LEU A 239 -16.29 10.05 -2.90
N LEU A 240 -17.20 10.54 -3.74
CA LEU A 240 -17.49 9.93 -5.04
C LEU A 240 -16.85 10.80 -6.11
N MET A 241 -16.00 10.20 -6.94
CA MET A 241 -15.28 10.86 -8.01
C MET A 241 -15.71 10.27 -9.36
N PHE A 242 -16.06 11.13 -10.31
CA PHE A 242 -16.36 10.73 -11.68
C PHE A 242 -15.15 10.99 -12.59
N VAL A 243 -14.63 9.93 -13.21
CA VAL A 243 -13.49 9.96 -14.13
C VAL A 243 -13.92 9.37 -15.47
N PRO A 244 -14.18 10.18 -16.50
CA PRO A 244 -14.66 9.70 -17.80
C PRO A 244 -13.73 8.65 -18.43
N GLY A 245 -14.34 7.57 -18.92
CA GLY A 245 -13.62 6.47 -19.59
C GLY A 245 -12.58 5.80 -18.70
N SER A 246 -12.84 5.72 -17.39
CA SER A 246 -12.14 4.80 -16.49
C SER A 246 -12.87 3.45 -16.40
#